data_AF-A0A956FCR0-F1
#
_entry.id   AF-A0A956FCR0-F1
#
_cell.length_a   1.000
_cell.length_b   1.000
_cell.length_c   1.000
_cell.angle_alpha   90.00
_cell.angle_beta   90.00
_cell.angle_gamma   90.00
#
_symmetry.space_group_name_H-M   'P 1'
#
loop_
_entity.id
_entity.type
_entity.pdbx_description
1 polymer ?
#
loop_
_entity_poly.entity_id
_entity_poly.type
_entity_poly.pdbx_seq_one_letter_code
_entity_poly.pdbx_strand_id
1 'polypeptide(L)'
;MPHLSLSALALLLVTTAPEPVPVPIQRPTDLQPQPPPEPTPPPAAAEPAPVEVEPLAPARSPEPEAPAPEPAAPLASPEPLGPGDPSLGVIEGILSDTEIEGVTMAGVRVVLQCTCLSQPVITVTDLDGRYRVDDLPPGIYTVTGDRGGPSTERVVAVTPGEAQRLDFRVAPPTTSEELDRRQREATQAHTLLSLGGVSAVAGVLLLIGAGVENAKWDCKFGLDECAAAPRPQVARGLAIAGVVAVTGGAALVGLGIHRQRRLRASIAADDRSAAVVLSGRF
;
A
#
# COMPACT_ATOMS: atom_id res chain seq x y z
N MET A 1 45.29 -25.75 -44.98
CA MET A 1 44.01 -25.35 -44.38
C MET A 1 43.46 -24.19 -45.19
N PRO A 2 42.37 -24.35 -45.95
CA PRO A 2 41.83 -23.26 -46.75
C PRO A 2 40.88 -22.38 -45.92
N HIS A 3 41.12 -21.08 -45.93
CA HIS A 3 40.14 -20.06 -45.53
C HIS A 3 39.29 -19.73 -46.76
N LEU A 4 38.00 -20.07 -46.72
CA LEU A 4 37.02 -19.62 -47.70
C LEU A 4 36.29 -18.39 -47.14
N SER A 5 36.55 -17.25 -47.78
CA SER A 5 35.83 -15.99 -47.61
C SER A 5 34.51 -16.07 -48.39
N LEU A 6 33.37 -15.96 -47.69
CA LEU A 6 32.06 -15.73 -48.30
C LEU A 6 31.63 -14.29 -47.98
N SER A 7 31.75 -13.42 -48.98
CA SER A 7 31.08 -12.12 -48.99
C SER A 7 29.66 -12.32 -49.52
N ALA A 8 28.66 -12.21 -48.64
CA ALA A 8 27.25 -12.22 -49.03
C ALA A 8 26.79 -10.79 -49.32
N LEU A 9 26.59 -10.49 -50.61
CA LEU A 9 25.89 -9.31 -51.09
C LEU A 9 24.41 -9.40 -50.66
N ALA A 10 23.97 -8.53 -49.76
CA ALA A 10 22.55 -8.35 -49.44
C ALA A 10 21.94 -7.30 -50.38
N LEU A 11 21.20 -7.77 -51.39
CA LEU A 11 20.40 -6.94 -52.28
C LEU A 11 19.09 -6.57 -51.55
N LEU A 12 18.93 -5.31 -51.13
CA LEU A 12 17.71 -4.78 -50.53
C LEU A 12 16.73 -4.39 -51.65
N LEU A 13 15.70 -5.21 -51.87
CA LEU A 13 14.52 -4.85 -52.65
C LEU A 13 13.56 -4.04 -51.75
N VAL A 14 13.48 -2.74 -51.98
CA VAL A 14 12.47 -1.86 -51.38
C VAL A 14 11.17 -2.03 -52.17
N THR A 15 10.18 -2.66 -51.53
CA THR A 15 8.81 -2.72 -52.03
C THR A 15 8.03 -1.53 -51.45
N THR A 16 7.64 -0.60 -52.31
CA THR A 16 6.78 0.54 -51.95
C THR A 16 5.33 0.11 -51.92
N ALA A 17 4.72 0.08 -50.73
CA ALA A 17 3.29 -0.15 -50.57
C ALA A 17 2.48 1.08 -51.05
N PRO A 18 1.33 0.89 -51.72
CA PRO A 18 0.49 1.99 -52.18
C PRO A 18 -0.23 2.69 -51.03
N GLU A 19 -0.29 4.03 -51.08
CA GLU A 19 -0.98 4.87 -50.09
C GLU A 19 -2.50 4.62 -50.07
N PRO A 20 -3.13 4.61 -48.88
CA PRO A 20 -4.58 4.44 -48.76
C PRO A 20 -5.33 5.72 -49.17
N VAL A 21 -6.23 5.57 -50.14
CA VAL A 21 -7.16 6.64 -50.55
C VAL A 21 -8.19 6.90 -49.44
N PRO A 22 -8.40 8.15 -49.00
CA PRO A 22 -9.35 8.46 -47.95
C PRO A 22 -10.80 8.29 -48.45
N VAL A 23 -11.56 7.43 -47.78
CA VAL A 23 -13.01 7.26 -47.99
C VAL A 23 -13.76 8.34 -47.19
N PRO A 24 -14.66 9.13 -47.81
CA PRO A 24 -15.44 10.12 -47.07
C PRO A 24 -16.47 9.42 -46.17
N ILE A 25 -16.32 9.59 -44.86
CA ILE A 25 -17.28 9.13 -43.87
C ILE A 25 -18.50 10.05 -43.93
N GLN A 26 -19.59 9.58 -44.53
CA GLN A 26 -20.90 10.21 -44.44
C GLN A 26 -21.36 10.14 -42.97
N ARG A 27 -21.50 11.30 -42.33
CA ARG A 27 -22.00 11.42 -40.95
C ARG A 27 -23.52 11.16 -40.97
N PRO A 28 -24.05 10.14 -40.27
CA PRO A 28 -25.49 9.91 -40.20
C PRO A 28 -26.19 11.16 -39.63
N THR A 29 -27.15 11.71 -40.36
CA THR A 29 -27.81 12.98 -40.02
C THR A 29 -28.99 12.81 -39.05
N ASP A 30 -29.32 11.59 -38.63
CA ASP A 30 -30.55 11.30 -37.85
C ASP A 30 -30.32 10.79 -36.42
N LEU A 31 -29.37 11.36 -35.69
CA LEU A 31 -29.27 11.15 -34.24
C LEU A 31 -29.39 12.49 -33.52
N GLN A 32 -30.62 12.98 -33.42
CA GLN A 32 -30.93 13.97 -32.38
C GLN A 32 -30.72 13.33 -31.01
N PRO A 33 -30.02 14.00 -30.06
CA PRO A 33 -29.86 13.51 -28.70
C PRO A 33 -31.24 13.35 -28.04
N GLN A 34 -31.60 12.13 -27.67
CA GLN A 34 -32.76 11.90 -26.80
C GLN A 34 -32.46 12.53 -25.42
N PRO A 35 -33.40 13.28 -24.82
CA PRO A 35 -33.24 13.76 -23.46
C PRO A 35 -33.09 12.56 -22.50
N PRO A 36 -32.28 12.70 -21.42
CA PRO A 36 -32.04 11.61 -20.48
C PRO A 36 -33.37 11.16 -19.84
N PRO A 37 -33.57 9.85 -19.62
CA PRO A 37 -34.75 9.36 -18.93
C PRO A 37 -34.82 9.94 -17.51
N GLU A 38 -36.02 10.33 -17.09
CA GLU A 38 -36.28 10.80 -15.72
C GLU A 38 -35.79 9.78 -14.68
N PRO A 39 -35.24 10.24 -13.55
CA PRO A 39 -34.80 9.35 -12.49
C PRO A 39 -36.00 8.58 -11.92
N THR A 40 -35.97 7.27 -12.04
CA THR A 40 -36.94 6.37 -11.43
C THR A 40 -36.95 6.61 -9.91
N PRO A 41 -38.11 6.83 -9.28
CA PRO A 41 -38.15 6.98 -7.83
C PRO A 41 -37.67 5.69 -7.16
N PRO A 42 -36.93 5.79 -6.03
CA PRO A 42 -36.45 4.62 -5.32
C PRO A 42 -37.62 3.74 -4.87
N PRO A 43 -37.46 2.41 -4.81
CA PRO A 43 -38.48 1.52 -4.29
C PRO A 43 -38.84 1.96 -2.86
N ALA A 44 -40.14 2.08 -2.60
CA ALA A 44 -40.68 2.43 -1.30
C ALA A 44 -39.99 1.59 -0.21
N ALA A 45 -39.33 2.27 0.71
CA ALA A 45 -38.78 1.66 1.90
C ALA A 45 -39.90 0.89 2.59
N ALA A 46 -39.67 -0.40 2.85
CA ALA A 46 -40.52 -1.17 3.73
C ALA A 46 -40.62 -0.42 5.07
N GLU A 47 -41.85 -0.08 5.46
CA GLU A 47 -42.14 0.50 6.77
C GLU A 47 -41.53 -0.38 7.87
N PRO A 48 -40.69 0.17 8.76
CA PRO A 48 -40.36 -0.53 9.99
C PRO A 48 -41.64 -0.65 10.84
N ALA A 49 -41.90 -1.86 11.34
CA ALA A 49 -43.03 -2.14 12.22
C ALA A 49 -43.10 -1.14 13.40
N PRO A 50 -44.30 -0.81 13.90
CA PRO A 50 -44.47 0.08 15.03
C PRO A 50 -43.83 -0.55 16.27
N VAL A 51 -42.80 0.12 16.80
CA VAL A 51 -42.24 -0.18 18.12
C VAL A 51 -43.26 0.25 19.16
N GLU A 52 -43.76 -0.71 19.92
CA GLU A 52 -44.66 -0.52 21.05
C GLU A 52 -43.96 0.35 22.10
N VAL A 53 -44.48 1.57 22.31
CA VAL A 53 -43.93 2.53 23.26
C VAL A 53 -44.41 2.13 24.66
N GLU A 54 -43.52 1.48 25.42
CA GLU A 54 -43.71 1.22 26.84
C GLU A 54 -43.84 2.56 27.59
N PRO A 55 -44.82 2.74 28.51
CA PRO A 55 -45.08 4.03 29.12
C PRO A 55 -43.95 4.49 30.04
N LEU A 56 -43.53 5.73 29.79
CA LEU A 56 -42.56 6.52 30.53
C LEU A 56 -42.84 6.48 32.04
N ALA A 57 -41.95 5.85 32.82
CA ALA A 57 -41.93 5.99 34.26
C ALA A 57 -41.68 7.46 34.66
N PRO A 58 -42.32 7.98 35.73
CA PRO A 58 -42.20 9.38 36.11
C PRO A 58 -40.80 9.73 36.58
N ALA A 59 -40.39 10.95 36.19
CA ALA A 59 -39.12 11.59 36.46
C ALA A 59 -38.57 11.29 37.87
N ARG A 60 -37.39 10.66 37.93
CA ARG A 60 -36.51 10.79 39.09
C ARG A 60 -36.03 12.23 39.13
N SER A 61 -36.16 12.82 40.31
CA SER A 61 -35.73 14.16 40.66
C SER A 61 -34.25 14.39 40.32
N PRO A 62 -33.83 15.64 40.04
CA PRO A 62 -32.47 15.96 39.64
C PRO A 62 -31.48 15.54 40.74
N GLU A 63 -30.60 14.62 40.40
CA GLU A 63 -29.43 14.29 41.19
C GLU A 63 -28.52 15.54 41.23
N PRO A 64 -27.89 15.87 42.37
CA PRO A 64 -27.17 17.13 42.53
C PRO A 64 -26.07 17.24 41.48
N GLU A 65 -26.07 18.38 40.80
CA GLU A 65 -25.04 18.84 39.90
C GLU A 65 -23.66 18.52 40.46
N ALA A 66 -22.95 17.58 39.82
CA ALA A 66 -21.55 17.33 40.10
C ALA A 66 -20.83 18.68 39.97
N PRO A 67 -20.02 19.09 40.97
CA PRO A 67 -19.31 20.35 40.86
C PRO A 67 -18.45 20.32 39.60
N ALA A 68 -18.50 21.41 38.84
CA ALA A 68 -17.70 21.66 37.66
C ALA A 68 -16.25 21.20 37.87
N PRO A 69 -15.55 20.67 36.84
CA PRO A 69 -14.12 20.44 36.96
C PRO A 69 -13.47 21.78 37.32
N GLU A 70 -12.88 21.84 38.51
CA GLU A 70 -12.08 22.98 38.94
C GLU A 70 -11.07 23.32 37.83
N PRO A 71 -10.82 24.62 37.57
CA PRO A 71 -9.84 25.03 36.60
C PRO A 71 -8.52 24.35 36.94
N ALA A 72 -8.00 23.57 35.98
CA ALA A 72 -6.73 22.89 36.06
C ALA A 72 -5.70 23.82 36.71
N ALA A 73 -5.22 23.41 37.88
CA ALA A 73 -4.20 24.13 38.60
C ALA A 73 -3.02 24.46 37.65
N PRO A 74 -2.46 25.68 37.71
CA PRO A 74 -1.34 26.04 36.87
C PRO A 74 -0.15 25.14 37.20
N LEU A 75 0.35 24.48 36.16
CA LEU A 75 1.68 23.88 36.00
C LEU A 75 2.54 23.95 37.28
N ALA A 76 2.47 22.90 38.10
CA ALA A 76 3.50 22.67 39.09
C ALA A 76 4.83 22.57 38.33
N SER A 77 5.71 23.54 38.57
CA SER A 77 7.11 23.46 38.16
C SER A 77 7.70 22.15 38.72
N PRO A 78 8.48 21.38 37.96
CA PRO A 78 9.08 20.17 38.52
C PRO A 78 9.94 20.58 39.71
N GLU A 79 9.59 20.08 40.90
CA GLU A 79 10.42 20.24 42.09
C GLU A 79 11.82 19.67 41.78
N PRO A 80 12.91 20.31 42.24
CA PRO A 80 14.23 19.72 42.09
C PRO A 80 14.24 18.41 42.89
N LEU A 81 14.24 17.29 42.18
CA LEU A 81 14.46 15.97 42.77
C LEU A 81 15.77 16.05 43.58
N GLY A 82 15.73 15.57 44.82
CA GLY A 82 16.91 15.49 45.69
C GLY A 82 18.06 14.75 45.00
N PRO A 83 19.30 14.84 45.51
CA PRO A 83 20.42 14.13 44.90
C PRO A 83 20.07 12.65 44.78
N GLY A 84 19.94 12.17 43.54
CA GLY A 84 19.61 10.78 43.24
C GLY A 84 20.59 9.82 43.89
N ASP A 85 20.16 8.59 44.13
CA ASP A 85 21.02 7.55 44.65
C ASP A 85 22.28 7.45 43.77
N PRO A 86 23.51 7.56 44.31
CA PRO A 86 24.74 7.58 43.51
C PRO A 86 24.97 6.28 42.73
N SER A 87 24.18 5.23 43.01
CA SER A 87 24.18 3.98 42.25
C SER A 87 23.30 4.00 40.99
N LEU A 88 22.44 5.01 40.84
CA LEU A 88 21.53 5.15 39.70
C LEU A 88 22.07 6.19 38.70
N GLY A 89 21.77 5.98 37.43
CA GLY A 89 22.13 6.89 36.35
C GLY A 89 20.91 7.62 35.79
N VAL A 90 21.18 8.51 34.84
CA VAL A 90 20.17 9.32 34.16
C VAL A 90 20.34 9.18 32.66
N ILE A 91 19.25 9.11 31.91
CA ILE A 91 19.25 9.31 30.45
C ILE A 91 18.47 10.58 30.15
N GLU A 92 19.09 11.49 29.39
CA GLU A 92 18.43 12.71 28.93
C GLU A 92 18.78 13.02 27.47
N GLY A 93 17.95 13.80 26.80
CA GLY A 93 18.24 14.20 25.43
C GLY A 93 17.12 14.98 24.78
N ILE A 94 17.28 15.22 23.49
CA ILE A 94 16.33 15.96 22.65
C ILE A 94 15.89 15.08 21.48
N LEU A 95 14.58 15.01 21.25
CA LEU A 95 14.00 14.44 20.05
C LEU A 95 13.71 15.51 19.00
N SER A 96 14.17 15.26 17.78
CA SER A 96 13.99 16.15 16.64
C SER A 96 13.35 15.45 15.45
N ASP A 97 12.78 16.24 14.55
CA ASP A 97 12.14 15.75 13.34
C ASP A 97 13.20 15.24 12.33
N THR A 98 12.96 14.09 11.71
CA THR A 98 13.80 13.61 10.61
C THR A 98 13.59 14.39 9.31
N GLU A 99 12.39 14.95 9.10
CA GLU A 99 11.97 15.64 7.88
C GLU A 99 12.25 17.15 7.94
N ILE A 100 12.11 17.77 9.11
CA ILE A 100 12.31 19.22 9.27
C ILE A 100 13.51 19.49 10.18
N GLU A 101 14.60 19.97 9.58
CA GLU A 101 15.83 20.27 10.31
C GLU A 101 15.63 21.38 11.36
N GLY A 102 16.12 21.15 12.57
CA GLY A 102 16.07 22.11 13.69
C GLY A 102 14.75 22.13 14.45
N VAL A 103 13.74 21.35 14.03
CA VAL A 103 12.46 21.23 14.75
C VAL A 103 12.57 20.15 15.82
N THR A 104 12.30 20.52 17.06
CA THR A 104 12.18 19.58 18.18
C THR A 104 10.73 19.13 18.36
N MET A 105 10.55 17.96 18.98
CA MET A 105 9.27 17.29 19.02
C MET A 105 8.74 17.11 20.43
N ALA A 106 7.66 17.83 20.76
CA ALA A 106 6.89 17.64 21.97
C ALA A 106 5.91 16.47 21.89
N GLY A 107 5.58 15.88 23.05
CA GLY A 107 4.52 14.88 23.18
C GLY A 107 4.87 13.50 22.61
N VAL A 108 6.14 13.23 22.32
CA VAL A 108 6.60 11.94 21.78
C VAL A 108 6.79 10.96 22.92
N ARG A 109 6.28 9.74 22.78
CA ARG A 109 6.45 8.67 23.77
C ARG A 109 7.87 8.11 23.63
N VAL A 110 8.64 8.16 24.69
CA VAL A 110 9.98 7.57 24.76
C VAL A 110 9.92 6.36 25.67
N VAL A 111 10.29 5.19 25.14
CA VAL A 111 10.24 3.91 25.84
C VAL A 111 11.66 3.42 26.06
N LEU A 112 12.02 3.15 27.31
CA LEU A 112 13.31 2.62 27.71
C LEU A 112 13.14 1.16 28.10
N GLN A 113 13.92 0.29 27.48
CA GLN A 113 13.92 -1.15 27.72
C GLN A 113 15.33 -1.63 28.05
N CYS A 114 15.43 -2.51 29.04
CA CYS A 114 16.67 -3.15 29.45
C CYS A 114 16.33 -4.51 30.05
N THR A 115 17.27 -5.46 29.98
CA THR A 115 17.17 -6.72 30.74
C THR A 115 17.30 -6.52 32.25
N CYS A 116 17.81 -5.37 32.68
CA CYS A 116 17.93 -4.92 34.07
C CYS A 116 16.62 -4.37 34.65
N LEU A 117 15.62 -4.08 33.80
CA LEU A 117 14.30 -3.60 34.23
C LEU A 117 13.28 -4.73 34.20
N SER A 118 12.36 -4.76 35.18
CA SER A 118 11.22 -5.69 35.15
C SER A 118 10.12 -5.26 34.16
N GLN A 119 10.02 -3.96 33.90
CA GLN A 119 9.05 -3.36 32.96
C GLN A 119 9.70 -2.18 32.23
N PRO A 120 9.26 -1.88 30.99
CA PRO A 120 9.72 -0.70 30.27
C PRO A 120 9.36 0.58 31.03
N VAL A 121 10.31 1.52 31.09
CA VAL A 121 10.05 2.87 31.59
C VAL A 121 9.57 3.72 30.42
N ILE A 122 8.50 4.48 30.64
CA ILE A 122 7.91 5.32 29.61
C ILE A 122 7.93 6.76 30.08
N THR A 123 8.47 7.64 29.25
CA THR A 123 8.40 9.08 29.42
C THR A 123 7.83 9.74 28.17
N VAL A 124 7.51 11.02 28.24
CA VAL A 124 6.99 11.82 27.12
C VAL A 124 7.86 13.07 27.00
N THR A 125 8.22 13.44 25.77
CA THR A 125 8.98 14.67 25.55
C THR A 125 8.17 15.92 25.91
N ASP A 126 8.85 16.91 26.49
CA ASP A 126 8.27 18.21 26.85
C ASP A 126 8.05 19.12 25.64
N LEU A 127 7.59 20.36 25.87
CA LEU A 127 7.31 21.34 24.81
C LEU A 127 8.54 21.70 23.97
N ASP A 128 9.74 21.60 24.53
CA ASP A 128 11.01 21.84 23.84
C ASP A 128 11.57 20.58 23.18
N GLY A 129 10.85 19.46 23.27
CA GLY A 129 11.24 18.15 22.76
C GLY A 129 12.31 17.44 23.58
N ARG A 130 12.54 17.88 24.81
CA ARG A 130 13.49 17.26 25.73
C ARG A 130 12.81 16.11 26.47
N TYR A 131 13.59 15.09 26.78
CA TYR A 131 13.18 14.02 27.68
C TYR A 131 14.28 13.78 28.70
N ARG A 132 13.88 13.35 29.88
CA ARG A 132 14.77 12.96 30.97
C ARG A 132 14.14 11.82 31.75
N VAL A 133 14.95 10.83 32.08
CA VAL A 133 14.58 9.69 32.91
C VAL A 133 15.68 9.48 33.93
N ASP A 134 15.33 9.71 35.19
CA ASP A 134 16.21 9.54 36.34
C ASP A 134 16.05 8.13 36.94
N ASP A 135 16.84 7.85 37.97
CA ASP A 135 16.77 6.62 38.78
C ASP A 135 16.92 5.32 37.98
N LEU A 136 17.73 5.34 36.92
CA LEU A 136 17.97 4.19 36.06
C LEU A 136 19.07 3.29 36.63
N PRO A 137 18.80 1.99 36.87
CA PRO A 137 19.86 1.06 37.20
C PRO A 137 20.95 1.03 36.12
N PRO A 138 22.23 0.86 36.50
CA PRO A 138 23.31 0.69 35.53
C PRO A 138 23.04 -0.48 34.59
N GLY A 139 23.23 -0.28 33.29
CA GLY A 139 22.88 -1.27 32.29
C GLY A 139 22.89 -0.74 30.86
N ILE A 140 22.56 -1.61 29.91
CA ILE A 140 22.42 -1.24 28.49
C ILE A 140 20.94 -1.09 28.18
N TYR A 141 20.56 0.12 27.75
CA TYR A 141 19.19 0.48 27.45
C TYR A 141 18.99 0.60 25.95
N THR A 142 17.89 0.04 25.46
CA THR A 142 17.29 0.36 24.18
C THR A 142 16.25 1.46 24.41
N VAL A 143 16.50 2.62 23.83
CA VAL A 143 15.64 3.80 23.87
C VAL A 143 14.90 3.91 22.55
N THR A 144 13.57 3.89 22.62
CA THR A 144 12.69 3.90 21.46
C THR A 144 11.82 5.16 21.47
N GLY A 145 11.91 5.97 20.42
CA GLY A 145 10.99 7.09 20.19
C GLY A 145 9.78 6.62 19.36
N ASP A 146 8.59 6.69 19.96
CA ASP A 146 7.31 6.36 19.32
C ASP A 146 6.43 7.60 19.22
N ARG A 147 6.12 7.97 17.98
CA ARG A 147 5.23 9.09 17.61
C ARG A 147 4.06 8.62 16.75
N GLY A 148 3.68 7.34 16.79
CA GLY A 148 2.62 6.79 15.91
C GLY A 148 3.06 6.63 14.45
N GLY A 149 4.37 6.55 14.22
CA GLY A 149 5.01 6.29 12.93
C GLY A 149 6.05 5.17 13.06
N PRO A 150 7.06 5.11 12.17
CA PRO A 150 8.18 4.20 12.33
C PRO A 150 8.96 4.50 13.62
N SER A 151 9.03 3.54 14.53
CA SER A 151 9.81 3.66 15.75
C SER A 151 11.30 3.74 15.42
N THR A 152 12.01 4.67 16.08
CA THR A 152 13.47 4.77 15.99
C THR A 152 14.08 4.31 17.29
N GLU A 153 15.04 3.39 17.21
CA GLU A 153 15.71 2.79 18.35
C GLU A 153 17.17 3.24 18.45
N ARG A 154 17.64 3.46 19.67
CA ARG A 154 19.02 3.77 20.01
C ARG A 154 19.45 2.99 21.22
N VAL A 155 20.72 2.58 21.24
CA VAL A 155 21.29 1.84 22.37
C VAL A 155 22.25 2.76 23.13
N VAL A 156 22.13 2.80 24.45
CA VAL A 156 23.00 3.59 25.33
C VAL A 156 23.34 2.78 26.58
N ALA A 157 24.58 2.91 27.07
CA ALA A 157 25.01 2.31 28.32
C ALA A 157 24.93 3.36 29.44
N VAL A 158 24.27 3.01 30.54
CA VAL A 158 24.13 3.86 31.73
C VAL A 158 25.13 3.42 32.79
N THR A 159 25.97 4.36 33.20
CA THR A 159 26.96 4.21 34.28
C THR A 159 26.34 4.71 35.61
N PRO A 160 26.65 4.09 36.77
CA PRO A 160 26.17 4.59 38.06
C PRO A 160 26.58 6.05 38.30
N GLY A 161 25.63 6.89 38.72
CA GLY A 161 25.87 8.29 39.07
C GLY A 161 26.14 9.22 37.87
N GLU A 162 26.01 8.73 36.63
CA GLU A 162 26.28 9.52 35.42
C GLU A 162 25.01 9.83 34.65
N ALA A 163 24.93 11.05 34.12
CA ALA A 163 23.90 11.45 33.18
C ALA A 163 24.39 11.23 31.74
N GLN A 164 23.70 10.35 31.02
CA GLN A 164 23.98 10.01 29.63
C GLN A 164 23.09 10.83 28.72
N ARG A 165 23.72 11.57 27.80
CA ARG A 165 23.02 12.39 26.81
C ARG A 165 22.82 11.63 25.50
N LEU A 166 21.56 11.48 25.07
CA LEU A 166 21.17 10.77 23.87
C LEU A 166 20.19 11.58 23.02
N ASP A 167 20.72 12.31 22.05
CA ASP A 167 19.93 13.06 21.08
C ASP A 167 19.68 12.19 19.83
N PHE A 168 18.44 12.10 19.35
CA PHE A 168 18.14 11.39 18.10
C PHE A 168 16.92 11.96 17.37
N ARG A 169 16.82 11.64 16.08
CA ARG A 169 15.74 12.08 15.21
C ARG A 169 14.70 10.97 15.06
N VAL A 170 13.41 11.34 15.07
CA VAL A 170 12.28 10.41 14.90
C VAL A 170 11.43 10.85 13.72
N ALA A 171 10.93 9.87 12.96
CA ALA A 171 10.04 10.15 11.85
C ALA A 171 8.66 10.64 12.33
N PRO A 172 8.02 11.56 11.61
CA PRO A 172 6.67 11.98 11.96
C PRO A 172 5.66 10.81 11.85
N PRO A 173 4.50 10.91 12.53
CA PRO A 173 3.43 9.96 12.34
C PRO A 173 3.08 9.89 10.86
N THR A 174 2.83 8.67 10.37
CA THR A 174 2.14 8.55 9.09
C THR A 174 0.76 9.12 9.28
N THR A 175 0.46 10.27 8.66
CA THR A 175 -0.88 10.86 8.72
C THR A 175 -1.90 9.87 8.16
N SER A 176 -3.15 9.94 8.61
CA SER A 176 -4.23 9.13 8.04
C SER A 176 -4.36 9.35 6.53
N GLU A 177 -4.10 10.57 6.04
CA GLU A 177 -4.06 10.88 4.61
C GLU A 177 -2.90 10.19 3.87
N GLU A 178 -1.71 10.13 4.46
CA GLU A 178 -0.57 9.43 3.88
C GLU A 178 -0.77 7.91 3.92
N LEU A 179 -1.38 7.39 4.99
CA LEU A 179 -1.76 6.00 5.12
C LEU A 179 -2.84 5.62 4.10
N ASP A 180 -3.87 6.46 3.96
CA ASP A 180 -4.95 6.35 2.97
C ASP A 180 -4.39 6.40 1.55
N ARG A 181 -3.46 7.32 1.27
CA ARG A 181 -2.81 7.43 -0.05
C ARG A 181 -2.05 6.14 -0.37
N ARG A 182 -1.27 5.63 0.58
CA ARG A 182 -0.55 4.36 0.43
C ARG A 182 -1.50 3.16 0.30
N GLN A 183 -2.60 3.14 1.04
CA GLN A 183 -3.62 2.10 0.95
C GLN A 183 -4.37 2.16 -0.39
N ARG A 184 -4.73 3.34 -0.88
CA ARG A 184 -5.35 3.52 -2.21
C ARG A 184 -4.42 3.04 -3.32
N GLU A 185 -3.13 3.38 -3.24
CA GLU A 185 -2.12 2.89 -4.18
C GLU A 185 -1.95 1.36 -4.13
N ALA A 186 -1.96 0.76 -2.93
CA ALA A 186 -1.87 -0.69 -2.76
C ALA A 186 -3.12 -1.43 -3.25
N THR A 187 -4.31 -0.87 -3.02
CA THR A 187 -5.59 -1.47 -3.42
C THR A 187 -5.72 -1.48 -4.95
N GLN A 188 -5.23 -0.42 -5.62
CA GLN A 188 -5.26 -0.34 -7.08
C GLN A 188 -4.38 -1.40 -7.76
N ALA A 189 -3.27 -1.82 -7.14
CA ALA A 189 -2.41 -2.89 -7.67
C ALA A 189 -3.08 -4.27 -7.62
N HIS A 190 -3.82 -4.58 -6.55
CA HIS A 190 -4.54 -5.85 -6.45
C HIS A 190 -5.66 -5.99 -7.48
N THR A 191 -6.36 -4.89 -7.81
CA THR A 191 -7.41 -4.92 -8.84
C THR A 191 -6.87 -5.24 -10.24
N LEU A 192 -5.67 -4.76 -10.58
CA LEU A 192 -5.03 -5.05 -11.88
C LEU A 192 -4.55 -6.51 -11.98
N LEU A 193 -4.05 -7.07 -10.88
CA LEU A 193 -3.63 -8.47 -10.81
C LEU A 193 -4.83 -9.43 -10.92
N SER A 194 -5.93 -9.16 -10.21
CA SER A 194 -7.13 -10.01 -10.27
C SER A 194 -7.81 -9.93 -11.63
N LEU A 195 -7.98 -8.72 -12.20
CA LEU A 195 -8.61 -8.54 -13.50
C LEU A 195 -7.76 -9.15 -14.63
N GLY A 196 -6.44 -8.95 -14.59
CA GLY A 196 -5.51 -9.54 -15.55
C GLY A 196 -5.48 -11.07 -15.47
N GLY A 197 -5.51 -11.64 -14.26
CA GLY A 197 -5.59 -13.08 -14.03
C GLY A 197 -6.88 -13.70 -14.60
N VAL A 198 -8.04 -13.11 -14.32
CA VAL A 198 -9.33 -13.61 -14.83
C VAL A 198 -9.39 -13.55 -16.36
N SER A 199 -8.91 -12.46 -16.98
CA SER A 199 -8.84 -12.32 -18.44
C SER A 199 -7.94 -13.39 -19.07
N ALA A 200 -6.77 -13.66 -18.48
CA ALA A 200 -5.85 -14.66 -18.99
C ALA A 200 -6.44 -16.08 -18.91
N VAL A 201 -7.10 -16.43 -17.81
CA VAL A 201 -7.78 -17.73 -17.64
C VAL A 201 -8.91 -17.90 -18.66
N ALA A 202 -9.76 -16.86 -18.83
CA ALA A 202 -10.81 -16.88 -19.84
C ALA A 202 -10.23 -17.06 -21.26
N GLY A 203 -9.13 -16.37 -21.57
CA GLY A 203 -8.43 -16.52 -22.86
C GLY A 203 -7.90 -17.94 -23.10
N VAL A 204 -7.30 -18.58 -22.08
CA VAL A 204 -6.84 -19.97 -22.18
C VAL A 204 -8.00 -20.92 -22.43
N LEU A 205 -9.14 -20.74 -21.76
CA LEU A 205 -10.33 -21.58 -21.99
C LEU A 205 -10.87 -21.45 -23.43
N LEU A 206 -10.85 -20.24 -24.00
CA LEU A 206 -11.24 -20.02 -25.40
C LEU A 206 -10.28 -20.71 -26.38
N LEU A 207 -8.96 -20.68 -26.10
CA LEU A 207 -7.96 -21.39 -26.92
C LEU A 207 -8.15 -22.91 -26.87
N ILE A 208 -8.45 -23.47 -25.69
CA ILE A 208 -8.80 -24.89 -25.54
C ILE A 208 -10.06 -25.21 -26.35
N GLY A 209 -11.10 -24.38 -26.26
CA GLY A 209 -12.33 -24.54 -27.06
C GLY A 209 -12.08 -24.52 -28.56
N ALA A 210 -11.21 -23.62 -29.04
CA ALA A 210 -10.79 -23.58 -30.45
C ALA A 210 -10.04 -24.87 -30.87
N GLY A 211 -9.17 -25.39 -30.00
CA GLY A 211 -8.46 -26.65 -30.22
C GLY A 211 -9.40 -27.86 -30.31
N VAL A 212 -10.39 -27.94 -29.41
CA VAL A 212 -11.42 -28.99 -29.44
C VAL A 212 -12.25 -28.91 -30.72
N GLU A 213 -12.62 -27.71 -31.16
CA GLU A 213 -13.40 -27.51 -32.39
C GLU A 213 -12.61 -27.92 -33.65
N ASN A 214 -11.30 -27.67 -33.68
CA ASN A 214 -10.40 -28.12 -34.75
C ASN A 214 -10.09 -29.61 -34.73
N ALA A 215 -10.17 -30.25 -33.56
CA ALA A 215 -9.90 -31.69 -33.40
C ALA A 215 -11.12 -32.57 -33.72
N LYS A 216 -12.27 -31.97 -34.08
CA LYS A 216 -13.44 -32.72 -34.54
C LYS A 216 -13.12 -33.44 -35.84
N TRP A 217 -13.54 -34.70 -35.91
CA TRP A 217 -13.32 -35.55 -37.08
C TRP A 217 -14.26 -35.12 -38.20
N ASP A 218 -13.74 -35.11 -39.43
CA ASP A 218 -14.58 -34.91 -40.61
C ASP A 218 -15.61 -36.03 -40.68
N CYS A 219 -16.86 -35.65 -40.94
CA CYS A 219 -17.96 -36.59 -41.05
C CYS A 219 -17.72 -37.46 -42.28
N LYS A 220 -17.15 -38.64 -42.06
CA LYS A 220 -17.07 -39.68 -43.07
C LYS A 220 -18.49 -40.24 -43.25
N PHE A 221 -18.92 -40.43 -44.50
CA PHE A 221 -20.17 -41.11 -44.92
C PHE A 221 -21.43 -40.29 -45.23
N GLY A 222 -21.33 -39.12 -45.90
CA GLY A 222 -22.43 -38.62 -46.75
C GLY A 222 -23.81 -38.45 -46.09
N LEU A 223 -23.84 -38.24 -44.78
CA LEU A 223 -25.02 -37.82 -44.03
C LEU A 223 -24.87 -36.32 -43.79
N ASP A 224 -25.68 -35.52 -44.48
CA ASP A 224 -25.56 -34.06 -44.55
C ASP A 224 -25.85 -33.34 -43.21
N GLU A 225 -26.24 -34.08 -42.16
CA GLU A 225 -26.61 -33.54 -40.85
C GLU A 225 -25.86 -34.27 -39.72
N CYS A 226 -24.60 -33.92 -39.53
CA CYS A 226 -23.85 -34.35 -38.35
C CYS A 226 -23.72 -33.16 -37.38
N ALA A 227 -24.35 -33.27 -36.21
CA ALA A 227 -24.30 -32.24 -35.15
C ALA A 227 -22.86 -31.91 -34.68
N ALA A 228 -21.89 -32.80 -34.98
CA ALA A 228 -20.48 -32.70 -34.58
C ALA A 228 -19.52 -32.23 -35.69
N ALA A 229 -20.00 -31.78 -36.85
CA ALA A 229 -19.12 -31.30 -37.92
C ALA A 229 -18.24 -30.11 -37.45
N PRO A 230 -16.96 -30.03 -37.86
CA PRO A 230 -16.07 -28.95 -37.49
C PRO A 230 -16.59 -27.60 -38.03
N ARG A 231 -16.66 -26.59 -37.17
CA ARG A 231 -17.07 -25.23 -37.53
C ARG A 231 -15.85 -24.30 -37.58
N PRO A 232 -15.16 -24.18 -38.73
CA PRO A 232 -13.89 -23.44 -38.81
C PRO A 232 -14.03 -21.95 -38.48
N GLN A 233 -15.20 -21.34 -38.75
CA GLN A 233 -15.47 -19.94 -38.39
C GLN A 233 -15.59 -19.75 -36.87
N VAL A 234 -16.16 -20.72 -36.16
CA VAL A 234 -16.27 -20.71 -34.68
C VAL A 234 -14.88 -20.93 -34.07
N ALA A 235 -14.11 -21.89 -34.57
CA ALA A 235 -12.75 -22.15 -34.11
C ALA A 235 -11.83 -20.92 -34.28
N ARG A 236 -11.91 -20.23 -35.44
CA ARG A 236 -11.16 -18.98 -35.67
C ARG A 236 -11.59 -17.86 -34.74
N GLY A 237 -12.89 -17.68 -34.52
CA GLY A 237 -13.42 -16.67 -33.59
C GLY A 237 -12.94 -16.89 -32.16
N LEU A 238 -13.01 -18.13 -31.67
CA LEU A 238 -12.51 -18.51 -30.34
C LEU A 238 -10.99 -18.33 -30.21
N ALA A 239 -10.23 -18.68 -31.25
CA ALA A 239 -8.78 -18.52 -31.25
C ALA A 239 -8.36 -17.04 -31.17
N ILE A 240 -8.98 -16.17 -31.98
CA ILE A 240 -8.68 -14.72 -31.97
C ILE A 240 -9.05 -14.11 -30.61
N ALA A 241 -10.25 -14.41 -30.11
CA ALA A 241 -10.69 -13.91 -28.80
C ALA A 241 -9.78 -14.40 -27.66
N GLY A 242 -9.35 -15.67 -27.71
CA GLY A 242 -8.42 -16.27 -26.76
C GLY A 242 -7.07 -15.55 -26.74
N VAL A 243 -6.44 -15.31 -27.89
CA VAL A 243 -5.15 -14.60 -27.97
C VAL A 243 -5.25 -13.17 -27.44
N VAL A 244 -6.30 -12.43 -27.80
CA VAL A 244 -6.52 -11.06 -27.30
C VAL A 244 -6.67 -11.04 -25.77
N ALA A 245 -7.45 -11.96 -25.20
CA ALA A 245 -7.67 -12.04 -23.77
C ALA A 245 -6.42 -12.45 -22.98
N VAL A 246 -5.60 -13.36 -23.50
CA VAL A 246 -4.32 -13.77 -22.89
C VAL A 246 -3.30 -12.65 -22.93
N THR A 247 -3.12 -12.00 -24.09
CA THR A 247 -2.15 -10.90 -24.26
C THR A 247 -2.54 -9.67 -23.43
N GLY A 248 -3.82 -9.29 -23.43
CA GLY A 248 -4.34 -8.22 -22.58
C GLY A 248 -4.21 -8.53 -21.08
N GLY A 249 -4.57 -9.76 -20.68
CA GLY A 249 -4.42 -10.22 -19.30
C GLY A 249 -2.97 -10.21 -18.82
N ALA A 250 -2.04 -10.73 -19.62
CA ALA A 250 -0.61 -10.73 -19.32
C ALA A 250 -0.02 -9.31 -19.22
N ALA A 251 -0.44 -8.39 -20.09
CA ALA A 251 -0.02 -6.99 -20.03
C ALA A 251 -0.49 -6.30 -18.74
N LEU A 252 -1.74 -6.54 -18.31
CA LEU A 252 -2.28 -6.01 -17.06
C LEU A 252 -1.56 -6.57 -15.83
N VAL A 253 -1.29 -7.88 -15.80
CA VAL A 253 -0.51 -8.52 -14.73
C VAL A 253 0.92 -7.94 -14.70
N GLY A 254 1.57 -7.81 -15.85
CA GLY A 254 2.89 -7.20 -15.97
C GLY A 254 2.93 -5.76 -15.47
N LEU A 255 1.93 -4.95 -15.82
CA LEU A 255 1.79 -3.57 -15.34
C LEU A 255 1.56 -3.51 -13.82
N GLY A 256 0.74 -4.42 -13.28
CA GLY A 256 0.52 -4.56 -11.84
C GLY A 256 1.81 -4.89 -11.08
N ILE A 257 2.59 -5.86 -11.57
CA ILE A 257 3.89 -6.24 -11.00
C ILE A 257 4.89 -5.08 -11.13
N HIS A 258 4.93 -4.40 -12.27
CA HIS A 258 5.84 -3.26 -12.47
C HIS A 258 5.53 -2.10 -11.53
N ARG A 259 4.25 -1.79 -11.29
CA ARG A 259 3.84 -0.76 -10.32
C ARG A 259 4.09 -1.16 -8.87
N GLN A 260 3.96 -2.43 -8.52
CA GLN A 260 4.34 -2.92 -7.18
C GLN A 260 5.84 -2.84 -6.92
N ARG A 261 6.68 -3.00 -7.95
CA ARG A 261 8.14 -2.93 -7.83
C ARG A 261 8.65 -1.48 -7.74
N ARG A 262 8.30 -0.76 -6.67
CA ARG A 262 9.19 0.28 -6.13
C ARG A 262 10.28 -0.38 -5.29
N LEU A 263 11.16 -1.14 -5.94
CA LEU A 263 12.37 -1.65 -5.28
C LEU A 263 13.21 -0.44 -4.88
N ARG A 264 13.36 -0.22 -3.58
CA ARG A 264 14.35 0.74 -3.07
C ARG A 264 15.69 0.01 -3.08
N ALA A 265 16.47 0.27 -4.13
CA ALA A 265 17.87 -0.11 -4.17
C ALA A 265 18.66 1.02 -3.52
N SER A 266 19.17 0.79 -2.31
CA SER A 266 20.19 1.65 -1.73
C SER A 266 21.54 1.01 -1.96
N ILE A 267 22.46 1.77 -2.57
CA ILE A 267 23.84 1.36 -2.79
C ILE A 267 24.64 1.93 -1.64
N ALA A 268 25.24 1.05 -0.83
CA ALA A 268 26.22 1.44 0.17
C ALA A 268 27.59 0.99 -0.34
N ALA A 269 28.53 1.92 -0.48
CA ALA A 269 29.89 1.66 -0.93
C ALA A 269 30.88 2.24 0.06
N ASP A 270 31.93 1.46 0.34
CA ASP A 270 33.11 1.86 1.11
C ASP A 270 34.37 1.43 0.31
N ASP A 271 35.54 1.93 0.69
CA ASP A 271 36.82 1.82 -0.03
C ASP A 271 37.31 0.37 -0.28
N ARG A 272 36.66 -0.62 0.35
CA ARG A 272 37.00 -2.05 0.20
C ARG A 272 35.83 -2.94 -0.22
N SER A 273 34.61 -2.42 -0.32
CA SER A 273 33.44 -3.22 -0.69
C SER A 273 32.25 -2.37 -1.10
N ALA A 274 31.49 -2.84 -2.11
CA ALA A 274 30.19 -2.31 -2.47
C ALA A 274 29.10 -3.36 -2.18
N ALA A 275 28.03 -2.94 -1.52
CA ALA A 275 26.86 -3.76 -1.25
C ALA A 275 25.61 -3.12 -1.87
N VAL A 276 24.87 -3.90 -2.64
CA VAL A 276 23.57 -3.50 -3.17
C VAL A 276 22.51 -4.19 -2.33
N VAL A 277 21.80 -3.43 -1.50
CA VAL A 277 20.69 -3.95 -0.71
C VAL A 277 19.40 -3.72 -1.49
N LEU A 278 18.83 -4.81 -1.97
CA LEU A 278 17.51 -4.83 -2.59
C LEU A 278 16.49 -5.10 -1.48
N SER A 279 15.84 -4.05 -0.98
CA SER A 279 14.73 -4.20 -0.02
C SER A 279 13.39 -4.18 -0.76
N GLY A 280 12.57 -5.20 -0.52
CA GLY A 280 11.21 -5.32 -1.02
C GLY A 280 10.39 -6.18 -0.07
N ARG A 281 9.13 -5.82 0.15
CA ARG A 281 8.16 -6.73 0.78
C ARG A 281 7.71 -7.73 -0.28
N PHE A 282 8.15 -8.98 -0.13
CA PHE A 282 7.66 -10.12 -0.91
C PHE A 282 6.35 -10.64 -0.32
#